data_AF-A0A520JLL6-F1
#
_entry.id   AF-A0A520JLL6-F1
#
_cell.length_a   1.000
_cell.length_b   1.000
_cell.length_c   1.000
_cell.angle_alpha   90.00
_cell.angle_beta   90.00
_cell.angle_gamma   90.00
#
_symmetry.space_group_name_H-M   'P 1'
#
loop_
_entity.id
_entity.type
_entity.pdbx_description
1 polymer ?
#
loop_
_entity_poly.entity_id
_entity_poly.type
_entity_poly.pdbx_seq_one_letter_code
_entity_poly.pdbx_strand_id
1 'polypeptide(L)'
;MRKLFDPILAGGNLKDRLWACLGALLGIGLTSVISATFVHPHGTFLLIAAPMGAAAVLVFAVPASPLAQPWSVIGGNTIAALVGVAVRILVPAPELAAPIAVGVAILMMSLTRSLHPPAGAVALTAVVGGPAVADAGFAFVLVPIALNAIILTACGILFHRFSGHSYPHRVPTVVPAPIEAALRAEDLDKALADLGETLDVSREDLDLLFGRVEYHAAHRRTKSDGGGPLGRAA
;
A
#
# COMPACT_ATOMS: atom_id res chain seq x y z
N MET A 1 20.65 23.13 14.74
CA MET A 1 19.97 22.05 15.48
C MET A 1 19.80 20.86 14.53
N ARG A 2 20.46 19.72 14.80
CA ARG A 2 20.21 18.48 14.05
C ARG A 2 18.75 18.08 14.30
N LYS A 3 17.97 17.86 13.24
CA LYS A 3 16.62 17.29 13.36
C LYS A 3 16.79 15.91 14.03
N LEU A 4 16.13 15.70 15.15
CA LEU A 4 16.19 14.43 15.90
C LEU A 4 15.50 13.27 15.14
N PHE A 5 14.77 13.59 14.07
CA PHE A 5 14.00 12.67 13.26
C PHE A 5 13.97 13.18 11.82
N ASP A 6 14.62 12.45 10.91
CA ASP A 6 14.43 12.60 9.46
C ASP A 6 13.58 11.40 8.99
N PRO A 7 12.32 11.62 8.58
CA PRO A 7 11.46 10.54 8.12
C PRO A 7 11.99 9.97 6.81
N ILE A 8 12.07 8.63 6.74
CA ILE A 8 12.49 7.89 5.53
C ILE A 8 11.50 8.10 4.37
N LEU A 9 10.22 8.25 4.69
CA LEU A 9 9.17 8.46 3.69
C LEU A 9 9.08 9.94 3.31
N ALA A 10 9.16 10.22 2.01
CA ALA A 10 9.01 11.55 1.46
C ALA A 10 7.66 12.17 1.87
N GLY A 11 7.68 13.43 2.35
CA GLY A 11 6.48 14.15 2.80
C GLY A 11 6.00 13.83 4.23
N GLY A 12 6.71 12.99 4.99
CA GLY A 12 6.32 12.64 6.35
C GLY A 12 6.52 13.76 7.38
N ASN A 13 5.52 14.00 8.25
CA ASN A 13 5.67 14.86 9.44
C ASN A 13 5.05 14.21 10.70
N LEU A 14 5.43 14.68 11.90
CA LEU A 14 5.00 14.08 13.17
C LEU A 14 3.48 14.20 13.42
N LYS A 15 2.87 15.30 13.01
CA LYS A 15 1.43 15.54 13.19
C LYS A 15 0.62 14.48 12.45
N ASP A 16 0.98 14.19 11.20
CA ASP A 16 0.29 13.18 10.39
C ASP A 16 0.50 11.78 10.95
N ARG A 17 1.65 11.48 11.56
CA ARG A 17 1.88 10.20 12.27
C ARG A 17 1.00 10.06 13.51
N LEU A 18 0.80 11.12 14.29
CA LEU A 18 -0.10 11.09 15.44
C LEU A 18 -1.56 10.88 14.99
N TRP A 19 -1.98 11.54 13.91
CA TRP A 19 -3.29 11.28 13.29
C TRP A 19 -3.40 9.85 12.79
N ALA A 20 -2.38 9.32 12.12
CA ALA A 20 -2.36 7.93 11.67
C ALA A 20 -2.51 6.94 12.83
N CYS A 21 -1.84 7.17 13.97
CA CYS A 21 -1.99 6.34 15.17
C CYS A 21 -3.43 6.34 15.70
N LEU A 22 -4.07 7.50 15.76
CA LEU A 22 -5.48 7.62 16.15
C LEU A 22 -6.40 6.90 15.15
N GLY A 23 -6.16 7.09 13.85
CA GLY A 23 -6.89 6.41 12.78
C GLY A 23 -6.78 4.89 12.89
N ALA A 24 -5.57 4.37 13.11
CA ALA A 24 -5.33 2.94 13.30
C ALA A 24 -6.02 2.40 14.55
N LEU A 25 -5.97 3.12 15.68
CA LEU A 25 -6.65 2.73 16.91
C LEU A 25 -8.17 2.65 16.72
N LEU A 26 -8.76 3.67 16.09
CA LEU A 26 -10.20 3.70 15.81
C LEU A 26 -10.61 2.66 14.77
N GLY A 27 -9.83 2.51 13.69
CA GLY A 27 -10.11 1.57 12.61
C GLY A 27 -10.02 0.11 13.06
N ILE A 28 -8.96 -0.25 13.78
CA ILE A 28 -8.82 -1.60 14.37
C ILE A 28 -9.88 -1.81 15.46
N GLY A 29 -10.11 -0.83 16.34
CA GLY A 29 -11.14 -0.92 17.37
C GLY A 29 -12.54 -1.16 16.82
N LEU A 30 -12.93 -0.41 15.78
CA LEU A 30 -14.23 -0.57 15.13
C LEU A 30 -14.33 -1.88 14.34
N THR A 31 -13.26 -2.26 13.63
CA THR A 31 -13.17 -3.57 12.96
C THR A 31 -13.36 -4.71 13.97
N SER A 32 -12.78 -4.58 15.16
CA SER A 32 -12.86 -5.55 16.25
C SER A 32 -14.29 -5.69 16.76
N VAL A 33 -14.92 -4.57 17.13
CA VAL A 33 -16.29 -4.54 17.67
C VAL A 33 -17.30 -5.05 16.65
N ILE A 34 -17.20 -4.63 15.38
CA ILE A 34 -18.11 -5.10 14.34
C ILE A 34 -17.88 -6.59 14.07
N SER A 35 -16.63 -7.04 13.94
CA SER A 35 -16.35 -8.46 13.69
C SER A 35 -16.84 -9.36 14.84
N ALA A 36 -16.83 -8.85 16.08
CA ALA A 36 -17.40 -9.55 17.22
C ALA A 36 -18.86 -9.96 17.00
N THR A 37 -19.69 -9.12 16.37
CA THR A 37 -21.12 -9.40 16.19
C THR A 37 -21.37 -10.54 15.20
N PHE A 38 -20.46 -10.75 14.25
CA PHE A 38 -20.52 -11.84 13.27
C PHE A 38 -19.88 -13.13 13.78
N VAL A 39 -18.88 -13.04 14.66
CA VAL A 39 -18.11 -14.20 15.13
C VAL A 39 -18.71 -14.85 16.39
N HIS A 40 -19.22 -14.05 17.34
CA HIS A 40 -19.76 -14.57 18.62
C HIS A 40 -20.93 -15.56 18.46
N PRO A 41 -21.83 -15.43 17.47
CA PRO A 41 -22.91 -16.40 17.24
C PRO A 41 -22.44 -17.78 16.76
N HIS A 42 -21.18 -17.93 16.32
CA HIS A 42 -20.71 -19.10 15.58
C HIS A 42 -19.59 -19.92 16.27
N GLY A 43 -19.28 -19.66 17.55
CA GLY A 43 -18.41 -20.56 18.32
C GLY A 43 -16.90 -20.34 18.21
N THR A 44 -16.46 -19.10 17.98
CA THR A 44 -15.06 -18.59 17.98
C THR A 44 -14.27 -18.78 16.69
N PHE A 45 -13.98 -17.67 16.02
CA PHE A 45 -12.96 -17.59 14.96
C PHE A 45 -12.34 -16.18 14.99
N LEU A 46 -11.04 -16.08 15.29
CA LEU A 46 -10.18 -14.88 15.18
C LEU A 46 -10.93 -13.56 14.94
N LEU A 47 -11.26 -12.84 16.02
CA LEU A 47 -12.03 -11.60 15.95
C LEU A 47 -11.37 -10.54 15.03
N ILE A 48 -10.04 -10.47 15.07
CA ILE A 48 -9.22 -9.77 14.09
C ILE A 48 -8.08 -10.68 13.65
N ALA A 49 -7.90 -10.80 12.34
CA ALA A 49 -6.71 -11.45 11.80
C ALA A 49 -5.49 -10.57 12.06
N ALA A 50 -4.41 -11.13 12.64
CA ALA A 50 -3.18 -10.39 12.95
C ALA A 50 -2.64 -9.52 11.80
N PRO A 51 -2.71 -9.93 10.51
CA PRO A 51 -2.29 -9.08 9.39
C PRO A 51 -3.03 -7.75 9.26
N MET A 52 -4.23 -7.62 9.84
CA MET A 52 -4.98 -6.35 9.83
C MET A 52 -4.23 -5.24 10.57
N GLY A 53 -3.40 -5.57 11.56
CA GLY A 53 -2.54 -4.58 12.21
C GLY A 53 -1.56 -3.95 11.23
N ALA A 54 -0.90 -4.76 10.39
CA ALA A 54 -0.02 -4.27 9.34
C ALA A 54 -0.78 -3.54 8.21
N ALA A 55 -2.00 -4.00 7.88
CA ALA A 55 -2.87 -3.29 6.95
C ALA A 55 -3.25 -1.90 7.46
N ALA A 56 -3.53 -1.75 8.75
CA ALA A 56 -3.83 -0.46 9.37
C ALA A 56 -2.65 0.51 9.28
N VAL A 57 -1.41 0.03 9.43
CA VAL A 57 -0.21 0.86 9.22
C VAL A 57 -0.21 1.47 7.82
N LEU A 58 -0.45 0.66 6.78
CA LEU A 58 -0.50 1.17 5.41
C LEU A 58 -1.67 2.13 5.18
N VAL A 59 -2.89 1.71 5.56
CA VAL A 59 -4.12 2.47 5.32
C VAL A 59 -4.06 3.84 5.98
N PHE A 60 -3.62 3.93 7.24
CA PHE A 60 -3.69 5.19 7.99
C PHE A 60 -2.40 6.01 7.94
N ALA A 61 -1.22 5.38 7.81
CA ALA A 61 0.06 6.09 7.87
C ALA A 61 0.66 6.42 6.51
N VAL A 62 0.24 5.74 5.43
CA VAL A 62 0.70 5.99 4.05
C VAL A 62 -0.47 5.84 3.06
N PRO A 63 -1.55 6.64 3.20
CA PRO A 63 -2.78 6.47 2.42
C PRO A 63 -2.59 6.65 0.91
N ALA A 64 -1.55 7.37 0.48
CA ALA A 64 -1.21 7.54 -0.93
C ALA A 64 -0.59 6.29 -1.57
N SER A 65 -0.11 5.33 -0.78
CA SER A 65 0.52 4.11 -1.29
C SER A 65 -0.45 3.31 -2.18
N PRO A 66 -0.03 2.87 -3.38
CA PRO A 66 -0.80 1.92 -4.19
C PRO A 66 -1.14 0.62 -3.43
N LEU A 67 -0.28 0.22 -2.49
CA LEU A 67 -0.45 -0.99 -1.68
C LEU A 67 -1.49 -0.83 -0.56
N ALA A 68 -1.82 0.42 -0.22
CA ALA A 68 -2.84 0.78 0.77
C ALA A 68 -4.23 0.99 0.14
N GLN A 69 -4.35 1.04 -1.19
CA GLN A 69 -5.62 1.35 -1.86
C GLN A 69 -6.68 0.27 -1.62
N PRO A 70 -7.99 0.61 -1.66
CA PRO A 70 -9.08 -0.31 -1.33
C PRO A 70 -9.02 -1.66 -2.05
N TRP A 71 -8.66 -1.68 -3.34
CA TRP A 71 -8.54 -2.92 -4.10
C TRP A 71 -7.37 -3.79 -3.62
N SER A 72 -6.23 -3.18 -3.30
CA SER A 72 -5.09 -3.88 -2.71
C SER A 72 -5.47 -4.49 -1.36
N VAL A 73 -6.09 -3.71 -0.47
CA VAL A 73 -6.49 -4.19 0.86
C VAL A 73 -7.53 -5.30 0.77
N ILE A 74 -8.66 -5.06 0.09
CA ILE A 74 -9.78 -6.02 0.06
C ILE A 74 -9.45 -7.21 -0.84
N GLY A 75 -9.04 -6.94 -2.08
CA GLY A 75 -8.71 -7.96 -3.07
C GLY A 75 -7.49 -8.77 -2.66
N GLY A 76 -6.42 -8.12 -2.19
CA GLY A 76 -5.20 -8.79 -1.76
C GLY A 76 -5.44 -9.77 -0.61
N ASN A 77 -6.08 -9.32 0.47
CA ASN A 77 -6.39 -10.20 1.62
C ASN A 77 -7.33 -11.36 1.22
N THR A 78 -8.36 -11.10 0.41
CA THR A 78 -9.32 -12.13 -0.01
C THR A 78 -8.66 -13.18 -0.91
N ILE A 79 -7.87 -12.75 -1.90
CA ILE A 79 -7.14 -13.65 -2.81
C ILE A 79 -6.12 -14.47 -2.03
N ALA A 80 -5.37 -13.85 -1.12
CA ALA A 80 -4.38 -14.55 -0.32
C ALA A 80 -5.01 -15.59 0.61
N ALA A 81 -6.16 -15.30 1.22
CA ALA A 81 -6.90 -16.28 2.02
C ALA A 81 -7.40 -17.45 1.16
N LEU A 82 -7.96 -17.19 -0.02
CA LEU A 82 -8.40 -18.23 -0.95
C LEU A 82 -7.25 -19.15 -1.35
N VAL A 83 -6.12 -18.56 -1.74
CA VAL A 83 -4.91 -19.31 -2.09
C VAL A 83 -4.41 -20.12 -0.90
N GLY A 84 -4.33 -19.53 0.28
CA GLY A 84 -3.84 -20.20 1.48
C GLY A 84 -4.70 -21.40 1.89
N VAL A 85 -6.03 -21.25 1.86
CA VAL A 85 -6.97 -22.36 2.13
C VAL A 85 -6.85 -23.45 1.06
N ALA A 86 -6.78 -23.08 -0.22
CA ALA A 86 -6.64 -24.05 -1.31
C ALA A 86 -5.33 -24.83 -1.21
N VAL A 87 -4.20 -24.15 -0.96
CA VAL A 87 -2.89 -24.80 -0.81
C VAL A 87 -2.87 -25.72 0.40
N ARG A 88 -3.46 -25.32 1.53
CA ARG A 88 -3.57 -26.19 2.71
C ARG A 88 -4.31 -27.50 2.41
N ILE A 89 -5.38 -27.44 1.62
CA ILE A 89 -6.16 -28.63 1.23
C ILE A 89 -5.34 -29.53 0.29
N LEU A 90 -4.57 -28.94 -0.61
CA LEU A 90 -3.82 -29.66 -1.64
C LEU A 90 -2.45 -30.20 -1.17
N VAL A 91 -1.85 -29.58 -0.16
CA VAL A 91 -0.50 -29.88 0.33
C VAL A 91 -0.56 -30.27 1.81
N PRO A 92 -0.49 -31.57 2.14
CA PRO A 92 -0.66 -32.04 3.53
C PRO A 92 0.44 -31.59 4.49
N ALA A 93 1.66 -31.40 3.99
CA ALA A 93 2.84 -31.04 4.77
C ALA A 93 2.89 -29.51 5.01
N PRO A 94 2.65 -29.00 6.22
CA PRO A 94 2.55 -27.56 6.48
C PRO A 94 3.83 -26.78 6.16
N GLU A 95 4.99 -27.41 6.35
CA GLU A 95 6.32 -26.85 6.05
C GLU A 95 6.52 -26.59 4.55
N LEU A 96 5.82 -27.32 3.67
CA LEU A 96 5.79 -27.07 2.22
C LEU A 96 4.61 -26.20 1.83
N ALA A 97 3.43 -26.42 2.44
CA ALA A 97 2.23 -25.66 2.15
C ALA A 97 2.40 -24.17 2.43
N ALA A 98 3.08 -23.80 3.52
CA ALA A 98 3.30 -22.42 3.92
C ALA A 98 4.06 -21.59 2.87
N PRO A 99 5.29 -21.96 2.43
CA PRO A 99 6.00 -21.21 1.40
C PRO A 99 5.27 -21.23 0.05
N ILE A 100 4.61 -22.34 -0.31
CA ILE A 100 3.81 -22.43 -1.56
C ILE A 100 2.64 -21.44 -1.51
N ALA A 101 1.89 -21.40 -0.40
CA ALA A 101 0.76 -20.51 -0.22
C ALA A 101 1.17 -19.04 -0.35
N VAL A 102 2.26 -18.64 0.31
CA VAL A 102 2.77 -17.26 0.23
C VAL A 102 3.24 -16.93 -1.18
N GLY A 103 4.03 -17.80 -1.82
CA GLY A 103 4.54 -17.57 -3.18
C GLY A 103 3.42 -17.46 -4.23
N VAL A 104 2.45 -18.37 -4.18
CA VAL A 104 1.29 -18.33 -5.08
C VAL A 104 0.39 -17.13 -4.78
N ALA A 105 0.21 -16.75 -3.52
CA ALA A 105 -0.57 -15.56 -3.17
C ALA A 105 0.07 -14.27 -3.72
N ILE A 106 1.40 -14.13 -3.59
CA ILE A 106 2.14 -13.00 -4.18
C ILE A 106 1.95 -12.96 -5.70
N LEU A 107 2.09 -14.11 -6.38
CA LEU A 107 1.88 -14.20 -7.83
C LEU A 107 0.45 -13.77 -8.20
N MET A 108 -0.56 -14.33 -7.55
CA MET A 108 -1.96 -14.05 -7.85
C MET A 108 -2.31 -12.58 -7.61
N MET A 109 -1.88 -12.01 -6.48
CA MET A 109 -2.07 -10.58 -6.19
C MET A 109 -1.36 -9.67 -7.20
N SER A 110 -0.18 -10.09 -7.69
CA SER A 110 0.56 -9.34 -8.71
C SER A 110 -0.22 -9.32 -10.04
N LEU A 111 -0.76 -10.47 -10.44
CA LEU A 111 -1.56 -10.61 -11.67
C LEU A 111 -2.86 -9.81 -11.59
N THR A 112 -3.52 -9.79 -10.44
CA THR A 112 -4.77 -9.03 -10.21
C THR A 112 -4.55 -7.58 -9.82
N ARG A 113 -3.29 -7.12 -9.75
CA ARG A 113 -2.89 -5.77 -9.32
C ARG A 113 -3.48 -5.38 -7.97
N SER A 114 -3.55 -6.34 -7.05
CA SER A 114 -4.05 -6.18 -5.69
C SER A 114 -2.97 -6.50 -4.66
N LEU A 115 -1.71 -6.23 -4.99
CA LEU A 115 -0.58 -6.54 -4.11
C LEU A 115 -0.72 -5.76 -2.81
N HIS A 116 -0.84 -6.50 -1.70
CA HIS A 116 -0.96 -5.95 -0.37
C HIS A 116 -0.09 -6.78 0.58
N PRO A 117 1.09 -6.29 0.98
CA PRO A 117 2.06 -7.07 1.74
C PRO A 117 1.49 -7.78 2.99
N PRO A 118 0.59 -7.17 3.80
CA PRO A 118 -0.06 -7.86 4.90
C PRO A 118 -0.80 -9.15 4.50
N ALA A 119 -1.34 -9.21 3.29
CA ALA A 119 -2.05 -10.39 2.79
C ALA A 119 -1.13 -11.62 2.64
N GLY A 120 0.19 -11.45 2.49
CA GLY A 120 1.13 -12.58 2.55
C GLY A 120 1.03 -13.34 3.87
N ALA A 121 0.88 -12.61 4.99
CA ALA A 121 0.66 -13.22 6.30
C ALA A 121 -0.74 -13.84 6.43
N VAL A 122 -1.75 -13.38 5.68
CA VAL A 122 -3.06 -14.05 5.59
C VAL A 122 -2.95 -15.42 4.92
N ALA A 123 -2.25 -15.52 3.78
CA ALA A 123 -2.00 -16.80 3.12
C ALA A 123 -1.25 -17.77 4.06
N LEU A 124 -0.24 -17.27 4.77
CA LEU A 124 0.49 -18.06 5.77
C LEU A 124 -0.44 -18.51 6.92
N THR A 125 -1.26 -17.61 7.46
CA THR A 125 -2.20 -17.91 8.56
C THR A 125 -3.21 -18.98 8.15
N ALA A 126 -3.68 -18.97 6.91
CA ALA A 126 -4.59 -20.01 6.42
C ALA A 126 -3.97 -21.42 6.55
N VAL A 127 -2.66 -21.55 6.37
CA VAL A 127 -1.92 -22.83 6.47
C VAL A 127 -1.59 -23.17 7.94
N VAL A 128 -1.03 -22.22 8.70
CA VAL A 128 -0.44 -22.49 10.02
C VAL A 128 -1.32 -22.08 11.21
N GLY A 129 -2.52 -21.53 10.95
CA GLY A 129 -3.44 -20.97 11.96
C GLY A 129 -4.14 -21.99 12.88
N GLY A 130 -3.63 -23.22 12.97
CA GLY A 130 -4.17 -24.26 13.84
C GLY A 130 -5.52 -24.86 13.40
N PRO A 131 -6.19 -25.62 14.29
CA PRO A 131 -7.46 -26.29 14.00
C PRO A 131 -8.60 -25.31 13.69
N ALA A 132 -8.73 -24.20 14.45
CA ALA A 132 -9.81 -23.24 14.23
C ALA A 132 -9.81 -22.67 12.80
N VAL A 133 -8.65 -22.36 12.24
CA VAL A 133 -8.55 -21.90 10.83
C VAL A 133 -8.74 -23.06 9.86
N ALA A 134 -8.36 -24.29 10.23
CA ALA A 134 -8.55 -25.49 9.42
C ALA A 134 -10.04 -25.78 9.21
N ASP A 135 -10.76 -25.85 10.33
CA ASP A 135 -12.16 -26.26 10.40
C ASP A 135 -13.06 -25.21 9.74
N ALA A 136 -12.66 -23.94 9.81
CA ALA A 136 -13.33 -22.86 9.07
C ALA A 136 -13.22 -23.04 7.54
N GLY A 137 -12.14 -23.63 7.03
CA GLY A 137 -11.92 -23.82 5.59
C GLY A 137 -12.13 -22.53 4.80
N PHE A 138 -12.98 -22.57 3.78
CA PHE A 138 -13.30 -21.38 2.98
C PHE A 138 -14.12 -20.32 3.73
N ALA A 139 -14.76 -20.64 4.85
CA ALA A 139 -15.43 -19.64 5.67
C ALA A 139 -14.43 -18.62 6.23
N PHE A 140 -13.18 -19.03 6.49
CA PHE A 140 -12.08 -18.14 6.91
C PHE A 140 -11.87 -16.95 5.97
N VAL A 141 -12.10 -17.16 4.66
CA VAL A 141 -11.97 -16.12 3.63
C VAL A 141 -13.00 -15.01 3.85
N LEU A 142 -14.24 -15.38 4.13
CA LEU A 142 -15.33 -14.42 4.34
C LEU A 142 -15.23 -13.80 5.73
N VAL A 143 -15.08 -14.65 6.75
CA VAL A 143 -14.99 -14.27 8.16
C VAL A 143 -13.81 -15.02 8.80
N PRO A 144 -12.76 -14.31 9.26
CA PRO A 144 -12.72 -12.86 9.47
C PRO A 144 -12.16 -12.05 8.29
N ILE A 145 -11.51 -12.66 7.30
CA ILE A 145 -10.56 -11.93 6.43
C ILE A 145 -11.21 -10.83 5.59
N ALA A 146 -12.16 -11.18 4.71
CA ALA A 146 -12.81 -10.20 3.84
C ALA A 146 -13.60 -9.17 4.66
N LEU A 147 -14.31 -9.63 5.71
CA LEU A 147 -15.03 -8.75 6.63
C LEU A 147 -14.11 -7.72 7.28
N ASN A 148 -12.99 -8.16 7.87
CA ASN A 148 -12.01 -7.27 8.48
C ASN A 148 -11.45 -6.25 7.47
N ALA A 149 -11.05 -6.72 6.27
CA ALA A 149 -10.48 -5.86 5.24
C ALA A 149 -11.48 -4.80 4.75
N ILE A 150 -12.75 -5.17 4.57
CA ILE A 150 -13.83 -4.24 4.17
C ILE A 150 -14.05 -3.18 5.26
N ILE A 151 -14.20 -3.59 6.52
CA ILE A 151 -14.46 -2.64 7.61
C ILE A 151 -13.27 -1.69 7.79
N LEU A 152 -12.04 -2.22 7.79
CA LEU A 152 -10.83 -1.42 7.94
C LEU A 152 -10.68 -0.41 6.80
N THR A 153 -10.94 -0.84 5.56
CA THR A 153 -10.92 0.04 4.37
C THR A 153 -12.00 1.12 4.47
N ALA A 154 -13.21 0.77 4.89
CA ALA A 154 -14.29 1.73 5.10
C ALA A 154 -13.93 2.76 6.20
N CYS A 155 -13.30 2.31 7.28
CA CYS A 155 -12.75 3.19 8.32
C CYS A 155 -11.68 4.13 7.74
N GLY A 156 -10.77 3.62 6.91
CA GLY A 156 -9.77 4.44 6.21
C GLY A 156 -10.41 5.53 5.36
N ILE A 157 -11.38 5.17 4.52
CA ILE A 157 -12.12 6.14 3.68
C ILE A 157 -12.80 7.21 4.54
N LEU A 158 -13.47 6.82 5.62
CA LEU A 158 -14.13 7.78 6.50
C LEU A 158 -13.13 8.66 7.25
N PHE A 159 -12.05 8.09 7.78
CA PHE A 159 -11.05 8.80 8.54
C PHE A 159 -10.32 9.85 7.70
N HIS A 160 -9.91 9.49 6.48
CA HIS A 160 -9.14 10.40 5.62
C HIS A 160 -9.97 11.54 5.03
N ARG A 161 -11.30 11.39 4.97
CA ARG A 161 -12.20 12.53 4.72
C ARG A 161 -12.09 13.63 5.77
N PHE A 162 -11.77 13.30 7.01
CA PHE A 162 -11.60 14.27 8.10
C PHE A 162 -10.15 14.70 8.32
N SER A 163 -9.19 13.81 8.04
CA SER A 163 -7.76 14.13 8.20
C SER A 163 -7.15 14.89 7.01
N GLY A 164 -7.93 15.13 5.94
CA GLY A 164 -7.52 15.96 4.80
C GLY A 164 -6.63 15.28 3.76
N HIS A 165 -6.38 13.97 3.90
CA HIS A 165 -5.58 13.18 2.94
C HIS A 165 -6.47 12.61 1.83
N SER A 166 -5.93 12.41 0.62
CA SER A 166 -6.67 11.72 -0.45
C SER A 166 -6.68 10.21 -0.21
N TYR A 167 -7.82 9.66 0.24
CA TYR A 167 -8.04 8.21 0.30
C TYR A 167 -9.49 7.84 -0.10
N PRO A 168 -9.71 7.07 -1.19
CA PRO A 168 -8.71 6.51 -2.10
C PRO A 168 -7.88 7.60 -2.79
N HIS A 169 -6.59 7.34 -2.98
CA HIS A 169 -5.68 8.34 -3.51
C HIS A 169 -5.96 8.61 -4.99
N ARG A 170 -6.01 9.89 -5.35
CA ARG A 170 -6.18 10.35 -6.72
C ARG A 170 -5.11 11.39 -6.99
N VAL A 171 -4.28 11.15 -7.99
CA VAL A 171 -3.26 12.10 -8.40
C VAL A 171 -3.95 13.37 -8.90
N PRO A 172 -3.69 14.55 -8.29
CA PRO A 172 -4.23 15.81 -8.78
C PRO A 172 -3.75 16.08 -10.21
N THR A 173 -4.63 16.59 -11.06
CA THR A 173 -4.24 17.00 -12.41
C THR A 173 -3.54 18.36 -12.32
N VAL A 174 -2.24 18.38 -12.56
CA VAL A 174 -1.45 19.62 -12.59
C VAL A 174 -1.37 20.12 -14.03
N VAL A 175 -1.74 21.38 -14.27
CA VAL A 175 -1.51 22.04 -15.56
C VAL A 175 -0.01 22.34 -15.66
N PRO A 176 0.71 21.80 -16.66
CA PRO A 176 2.12 22.08 -16.81
C PRO A 176 2.34 23.58 -17.04
N ALA A 177 3.02 24.25 -16.10
CA ALA A 177 3.52 25.59 -16.33
C ALA A 177 4.82 25.51 -17.15
N PRO A 178 5.09 26.47 -18.07
CA PRO A 178 6.38 26.56 -18.74
C PRO A 178 7.51 26.65 -17.71
N ILE A 179 8.42 25.68 -17.74
CA ILE A 179 9.60 25.68 -16.88
C ILE A 179 10.70 26.44 -17.63
N GLU A 180 10.87 27.72 -17.29
CA GLU A 180 11.88 28.59 -17.90
C GLU A 180 13.25 28.48 -17.21
N ALA A 181 13.27 28.07 -15.93
CA ALA A 181 14.48 27.95 -15.12
C ALA A 181 14.96 26.50 -14.97
N ALA A 182 16.26 26.32 -14.70
CA ALA A 182 16.78 25.02 -14.29
C ALA A 182 16.20 24.64 -12.93
N LEU A 183 15.66 23.43 -12.82
CA LEU A 183 15.08 22.94 -11.58
C LEU A 183 16.20 22.60 -10.57
N ARG A 184 15.87 22.62 -9.28
CA ARG A 184 16.83 22.34 -8.19
C ARG A 184 16.26 21.31 -7.22
N ALA A 185 17.15 20.66 -6.47
CA ALA A 185 16.74 19.73 -5.40
C ALA A 185 15.83 20.39 -4.34
N GLU A 186 16.02 21.68 -4.08
CA GLU A 186 15.17 22.49 -3.18
C GLU A 186 13.73 22.65 -3.70
N ASP A 187 13.53 22.58 -5.02
CA ASP A 187 12.20 22.66 -5.61
C ASP A 187 11.42 21.36 -5.38
N LEU A 188 12.11 20.22 -5.32
CA LEU A 188 11.51 18.94 -4.95
C LEU A 188 11.08 18.92 -3.48
N ASP A 189 11.87 19.51 -2.57
CA ASP A 189 11.46 19.70 -1.17
C ASP A 189 10.18 20.52 -1.03
N LYS A 190 10.09 21.64 -1.77
CA LYS A 190 8.89 22.50 -1.77
C LYS A 190 7.70 21.78 -2.39
N ALA A 191 7.89 21.07 -3.50
CA ALA A 191 6.83 20.29 -4.13
C ALA A 191 6.28 19.20 -3.20
N LEU A 192 7.16 18.51 -2.46
CA LEU A 192 6.74 17.52 -1.46
C LEU A 192 6.00 18.16 -0.27
N ALA A 193 6.41 19.36 0.16
CA ALA A 193 5.72 20.11 1.20
C ALA A 193 4.33 20.60 0.74
N ASP A 194 4.22 21.09 -0.49
CA ASP A 194 2.97 21.57 -1.10
C ASP A 194 1.99 20.42 -1.37
N LEU A 195 2.50 19.22 -1.70
CA LEU A 195 1.69 18.02 -1.92
C LEU A 195 0.94 17.62 -0.64
N GLY A 196 1.55 17.82 0.53
CA GLY A 196 0.92 17.52 1.82
C GLY A 196 0.60 16.04 2.05
N GLU A 197 1.21 15.14 1.29
CA GLU A 197 1.01 13.69 1.41
C GLU A 197 2.34 12.95 1.57
N THR A 198 2.31 11.85 2.33
CA THR A 198 3.44 10.93 2.43
C THR A 198 3.44 9.95 1.27
N LEU A 199 4.53 9.89 0.51
CA LEU A 199 4.71 8.95 -0.60
C LEU A 199 5.42 7.67 -0.15
N ASP A 200 5.06 6.56 -0.78
CA ASP A 200 5.69 5.24 -0.58
C ASP A 200 6.99 5.11 -1.40
N VAL A 201 7.89 6.08 -1.21
CA VAL A 201 9.20 6.17 -1.86
C VAL A 201 10.14 7.00 -0.97
N SER A 202 11.43 6.66 -0.95
CA SER A 202 12.42 7.42 -0.20
C SER A 202 12.70 8.78 -0.87
N ARG A 203 13.17 9.75 -0.09
CA ARG A 203 13.58 11.04 -0.64
C ARG A 203 14.77 10.88 -1.60
N GLU A 204 15.70 10.00 -1.25
CA GLU A 204 16.91 9.74 -2.01
C GLU A 204 16.60 9.13 -3.38
N ASP A 205 15.62 8.23 -3.46
CA ASP A 205 15.16 7.66 -4.74
C ASP A 205 14.50 8.72 -5.63
N LEU A 206 13.75 9.66 -5.05
CA LEU A 206 13.17 10.77 -5.80
C LEU A 206 14.25 11.71 -6.35
N ASP A 207 15.26 12.05 -5.55
CA ASP A 207 16.40 12.86 -6.00
C ASP A 207 17.14 12.16 -7.16
N LEU A 208 17.33 10.84 -7.07
CA LEU A 208 17.93 10.04 -8.14
C LEU A 208 17.09 10.06 -9.43
N LEU A 209 15.77 9.84 -9.30
CA LEU A 209 14.85 9.89 -10.44
C LEU A 209 14.84 11.27 -11.10
N PHE A 210 14.83 12.32 -10.29
CA PHE A 210 14.85 13.70 -10.75
C PHE A 210 16.12 14.02 -11.56
N GLY A 211 17.30 13.69 -11.04
CA GLY A 211 18.55 13.85 -11.78
C GLY A 211 18.59 13.03 -13.09
N ARG A 212 17.95 11.86 -13.10
CA ARG A 212 17.82 11.03 -14.32
C ARG A 212 16.91 11.68 -15.36
N VAL A 213 15.82 12.32 -14.94
CA VAL A 213 14.93 13.09 -15.82
C VAL A 213 15.67 14.27 -16.44
N GLU A 214 16.41 15.04 -15.64
CA GLU A 214 17.22 16.17 -16.14
C GLU A 214 18.27 15.72 -17.16
N TYR A 215 18.98 14.62 -16.86
CA TYR A 215 19.94 14.02 -17.77
C TYR A 215 19.30 13.69 -19.13
N HIS A 216 18.17 13.00 -19.15
CA HIS A 216 17.49 12.64 -20.41
C HIS A 216 16.89 13.86 -21.13
N ALA A 217 16.46 14.90 -20.41
CA ALA A 217 15.97 16.14 -21.00
C ALA A 217 17.09 16.91 -21.71
N ALA A 218 18.27 17.04 -21.07
CA ALA A 218 19.43 17.69 -21.65
C ALA A 218 19.90 16.97 -22.93
N HIS A 219 19.95 15.64 -22.93
CA HIS A 219 20.36 14.84 -24.10
C HIS A 219 19.38 14.94 -25.27
N ARG A 220 18.09 15.21 -25.01
CA ARG A 220 17.10 15.43 -26.07
C ARG A 220 17.32 16.76 -26.77
N ARG A 221 17.65 17.82 -26.02
CA ARG A 221 17.93 19.16 -26.57
C ARG A 221 19.17 19.13 -27.48
N THR A 222 20.25 18.49 -27.04
CA THR A 222 21.48 18.38 -27.86
C THR A 222 21.28 17.55 -29.13
N LYS A 223 20.45 16.51 -29.10
CA LYS A 223 20.13 15.70 -30.29
C LYS A 223 19.16 16.40 -31.25
N SER A 224 18.28 17.26 -30.73
CA SER A 224 17.38 18.12 -31.52
C SER A 224 18.15 19.21 -32.27
N ASP A 225 19.17 19.81 -31.65
CA ASP A 225 19.93 20.91 -32.23
C ASP A 225 21.03 20.45 -33.21
N GLY A 226 21.37 19.16 -33.25
CA GLY A 226 22.35 18.57 -34.17
C GLY A 226 21.80 18.11 -35.53
N GLY A 227 20.51 18.37 -35.82
CA GLY A 227 19.78 17.80 -36.96
C GLY A 227 19.30 18.80 -38.03
N GLY A 228 20.18 19.61 -38.61
CA GLY A 228 20.01 20.23 -39.94
C GLY A 228 20.57 21.67 -40.11
N PRO A 229 20.97 22.13 -41.32
CA PRO A 229 21.21 21.44 -42.60
C PRO A 229 22.67 21.59 -43.09
N LEU A 230 23.42 20.50 -43.19
CA LEU A 230 24.64 20.44 -44.01
C LEU A 230 24.28 19.81 -45.35
N GLY A 231 23.81 20.63 -46.30
CA GLY A 231 23.39 20.15 -47.61
C GLY A 231 22.97 21.24 -48.60
N ARG A 232 23.69 22.37 -48.63
CA ARG A 232 23.66 23.33 -49.74
C ARG A 232 25.07 23.90 -49.94
N ALA A 233 25.87 23.25 -50.77
CA ALA A 233 26.95 23.85 -51.55
C ALA A 233 27.61 22.77 -52.43
N ALA A 234 27.20 22.70 -53.70
CA ALA A 234 27.99 22.44 -54.90
C ALA A 234 27.03 22.09 -56.05
#